data_AF-A0A7J5XTG5-F1
#
_entry.id   AF-A0A7J5XTG5-F1
#
_cell.length_a   1.000
_cell.length_b   1.000
_cell.length_c   1.000
_cell.angle_alpha   90.00
_cell.angle_beta   90.00
_cell.angle_gamma   90.00
#
_symmetry.space_group_name_H-M   'P 1'
#
loop_
_entity.id
_entity.type
_entity.pdbx_description
1 polymer ?
#
loop_
_entity_poly.entity_id
_entity_poly.type
_entity_poly.pdbx_seq_one_letter_code
_entity_poly.pdbx_strand_id
1 'polypeptide(L)'
;MLKILSMLVCYYHADLRKVIVEHLGSLEIVKVNAASLEKVLCEFFEKNNIPWNNLVSMLMDSCAVMRGSKTGLEIRMHQYCPNLLDIDGDSCHHIHNAAKKFSEPFDSYLEKLFSDLQVDHQWSPDQVMYLKEIAMILNLPASSPQRGFVPHRWLSAYDASMATYAMMPAYRVLYYGFLSTADKELYREPLELMYTKYHVNQAGRARIKVVQEELNRKVTNEEEYVLCFTGMTPQGRERKKRVCQKLWHEETTTVLRLSIYMGLLAILKEYVMVFQGSQTLVHKLHDRQLELFLAFMACFVKAEHITQALREMVLEDHMLLPSKEVYVGQEADTFRSQNPNHALLVPFLADVRKAYITTAVYLQKKLPLASPTLTALSALDPLLRGHSQATIQLKRLSGMLRHLLPADQDIQRELVRFNVDLTIPSFKEGESIVEWWGHVFDKPDKYPSLSAMVKCCLSIFHGPRVESSFSLMNEVIEQRSGNMNVPTFNAIQTVKYTLQSRGKTAVQLFRREDVKFGEVDRTLCKNINSAAATYKRQQKMNQKEKQQQQSKYGSQASGSAQQAKKQTAEEEKRARLRHVAKQRKRAMETLVVQAKKKK
;
A
#
# COMPACT_ATOMS: atom_id res chain seq x y z
N MET A 1 4.18 -3.39 -22.17
CA MET A 1 3.35 -3.42 -20.96
C MET A 1 2.31 -2.32 -21.16
N LEU A 2 1.01 -2.65 -21.11
CA LEU A 2 -0.05 -1.64 -21.19
C LEU A 2 0.07 -0.75 -19.95
N LYS A 3 0.02 0.58 -20.11
CA LYS A 3 -0.08 1.51 -18.98
C LYS A 3 -1.50 2.03 -18.95
N ILE A 4 -2.09 2.11 -17.76
CA ILE A 4 -3.50 2.48 -17.58
C ILE A 4 -3.55 3.60 -16.55
N LEU A 5 -4.29 4.67 -16.87
CA LEU A 5 -4.69 5.70 -15.92
C LEU A 5 -6.11 5.40 -15.48
N SER A 6 -6.28 5.08 -14.19
CA SER A 6 -7.59 4.91 -13.57
C SER A 6 -7.92 6.16 -12.76
N MET A 7 -9.12 6.69 -12.94
CA MET A 7 -9.62 7.89 -12.29
C MET A 7 -10.83 7.55 -11.44
N LEU A 8 -10.84 8.03 -10.20
CA LEU A 8 -12.00 8.02 -9.32
C LEU A 8 -12.49 9.46 -9.14
N VAL A 9 -13.79 9.61 -8.93
CA VAL A 9 -14.42 10.87 -8.55
C VAL A 9 -15.04 10.73 -7.18
N CYS A 10 -14.92 11.77 -6.36
CA CYS A 10 -15.52 11.86 -5.04
C CYS A 10 -16.47 13.07 -5.04
N TYR A 11 -17.71 12.85 -4.63
CA TYR A 11 -18.74 13.90 -4.61
C TYR A 11 -19.82 13.62 -3.58
N TYR A 12 -20.51 14.68 -3.14
CA TYR A 12 -21.69 14.55 -2.28
C TYR A 12 -22.92 14.16 -3.11
N HIS A 13 -23.50 13.01 -2.81
CA HIS A 13 -24.71 12.53 -3.46
C HIS A 13 -25.96 12.97 -2.67
N ALA A 14 -26.76 13.88 -3.24
CA ALA A 14 -27.91 14.46 -2.56
C ALA A 14 -28.92 13.41 -2.07
N ASP A 15 -29.35 12.49 -2.93
CA ASP A 15 -30.38 11.50 -2.56
C ASP A 15 -29.93 10.50 -1.50
N LEU A 16 -28.64 10.16 -1.49
CA LEU A 16 -28.07 9.24 -0.51
C LEU A 16 -27.62 9.96 0.76
N ARG A 17 -27.56 11.30 0.73
CA ARG A 17 -27.03 12.17 1.77
C ARG A 17 -25.65 11.76 2.26
N LYS A 18 -24.78 11.35 1.33
CA LYS A 18 -23.45 10.80 1.61
C LYS A 18 -22.43 11.32 0.62
N VAL A 19 -21.18 11.42 1.07
CA VAL A 19 -20.03 11.54 0.16
C VAL A 19 -19.72 10.14 -0.37
N ILE A 20 -19.72 9.99 -1.70
CA ILE A 20 -19.44 8.73 -2.35
C ILE A 20 -18.26 8.85 -3.28
N VAL A 21 -17.61 7.70 -3.50
CA VAL A 21 -16.52 7.57 -4.46
C VAL A 21 -16.96 6.61 -5.54
N GLU A 22 -16.89 7.07 -6.79
CA GLU A 22 -17.23 6.28 -7.96
C GLU A 22 -16.08 6.27 -8.96
N HIS A 23 -16.09 5.28 -9.84
CA HIS A 23 -15.12 5.20 -10.92
C HIS A 23 -15.53 6.18 -12.04
N LEU A 24 -14.63 7.12 -12.33
CA LEU A 24 -14.85 8.12 -13.37
C LEU A 24 -14.46 7.56 -14.75
N GLY A 25 -13.32 6.88 -14.84
CA GLY A 25 -12.87 6.30 -16.09
C GLY A 25 -11.48 5.67 -16.01
N SER A 26 -11.22 4.75 -16.93
CA SER A 26 -9.94 4.07 -17.10
C SER A 26 -9.47 4.18 -18.54
N LEU A 27 -8.26 4.70 -18.72
CA LEU A 27 -7.72 5.10 -20.02
C LEU A 27 -6.40 4.37 -20.31
N GLU A 28 -6.24 3.88 -21.53
CA GLU A 28 -4.99 3.30 -22.01
C GLU A 28 -4.00 4.43 -22.35
N ILE A 29 -2.78 4.30 -21.87
CA ILE A 29 -1.72 5.29 -22.10
C ILE A 29 -0.52 4.64 -22.75
N VAL A 30 -0.11 5.20 -23.89
CA VAL A 30 1.06 4.73 -24.65
C VAL A 30 2.37 5.28 -24.04
N LYS A 31 2.40 6.59 -23.76
CA LYS A 31 3.56 7.29 -23.17
C LYS A 31 3.09 7.99 -21.90
N VAL A 32 3.84 7.83 -20.82
CA VAL A 32 3.53 8.46 -19.53
C VAL A 32 4.52 9.59 -19.30
N ASN A 33 4.10 10.80 -19.66
CA ASN A 33 4.68 12.07 -19.24
C ASN A 33 3.55 13.08 -18.98
N ALA A 34 3.87 14.22 -18.35
CA ALA A 34 2.86 15.18 -17.92
C ALA A 34 2.00 15.71 -19.07
N ALA A 35 2.60 16.04 -20.22
CA ALA A 35 1.88 16.56 -21.39
C ALA A 35 0.95 15.50 -22.04
N SER A 36 1.39 14.24 -22.09
CA SER A 36 0.54 13.15 -22.59
C SER A 36 -0.64 12.85 -21.66
N LEU A 37 -0.44 13.01 -20.34
CA LEU A 37 -1.51 12.83 -19.35
C LEU A 37 -2.52 13.97 -19.42
N GLU A 38 -2.04 15.21 -19.50
CA GLU A 38 -2.85 16.42 -19.73
C GLU A 38 -3.75 16.25 -20.95
N LYS A 39 -3.18 15.90 -22.11
CA LYS A 39 -3.94 15.70 -23.34
C LYS A 39 -5.05 14.66 -23.17
N VAL A 40 -4.73 13.51 -22.58
CA VAL A 40 -5.68 12.42 -22.35
C VAL A 40 -6.80 12.84 -21.39
N LEU A 41 -6.50 13.64 -20.36
CA LEU A 41 -7.50 14.18 -19.45
C LEU A 41 -8.41 15.22 -20.12
N CYS A 42 -7.85 16.13 -20.92
CA CYS A 42 -8.64 17.11 -21.66
C CYS A 42 -9.61 16.43 -22.62
N GLU A 43 -9.13 15.49 -23.42
CA GLU A 43 -9.98 14.69 -24.32
C GLU A 43 -11.07 13.94 -23.55
N PHE A 44 -10.76 13.45 -22.35
CA PHE A 44 -11.75 12.79 -21.49
C PHE A 44 -12.81 13.76 -20.97
N PHE A 45 -12.42 14.93 -20.46
CA PHE A 45 -13.36 15.94 -19.96
C PHE A 45 -14.27 16.45 -21.08
N GLU A 46 -13.71 16.76 -22.24
CA GLU A 46 -14.45 17.19 -23.44
C GLU A 46 -15.44 16.13 -23.90
N LYS A 47 -14.98 14.88 -24.07
CA LYS A 47 -15.83 13.78 -24.56
C LYS A 47 -17.00 13.47 -23.62
N ASN A 48 -16.81 13.65 -22.33
CA ASN A 48 -17.84 13.39 -21.32
C ASN A 48 -18.62 14.66 -20.91
N ASN A 49 -18.39 15.79 -21.57
CA ASN A 49 -19.00 17.09 -21.25
C ASN A 49 -18.86 17.46 -19.76
N ILE A 50 -17.68 17.27 -19.18
CA ILE A 50 -17.38 17.60 -17.79
C ILE A 50 -16.76 19.00 -17.74
N PRO A 51 -17.44 20.01 -17.17
CA PRO A 51 -16.86 21.33 -17.00
C PRO A 51 -15.68 21.31 -16.05
N TRP A 52 -14.58 21.97 -16.42
CA TRP A 52 -13.41 22.12 -15.55
C TRP A 52 -13.72 22.82 -14.23
N ASN A 53 -14.69 23.73 -14.22
CA ASN A 53 -15.13 24.40 -13.00
C ASN A 53 -15.70 23.43 -11.95
N ASN A 54 -16.10 22.21 -12.31
CA ASN A 54 -16.56 21.22 -11.34
C ASN A 54 -15.39 20.56 -10.57
N LEU A 55 -14.16 20.70 -11.05
CA LEU A 55 -12.98 20.09 -10.45
C LEU A 55 -12.48 20.95 -9.28
N VAL A 56 -12.71 20.47 -8.06
CA VAL A 56 -12.33 21.17 -6.82
C VAL A 56 -10.88 20.90 -6.41
N SER A 57 -10.45 19.64 -6.49
CA SER A 57 -9.12 19.20 -6.07
C SER A 57 -8.71 17.91 -6.81
N MET A 58 -7.42 17.58 -6.80
CA MET A 58 -6.89 16.35 -7.37
C MET A 58 -5.90 15.70 -6.40
N LEU A 59 -6.16 14.44 -6.03
CA LEU A 59 -5.19 13.63 -5.27
C LEU A 59 -4.41 12.73 -6.23
N MET A 60 -3.09 12.82 -6.18
CA MET A 60 -2.17 12.08 -7.04
C MET A 60 -0.89 11.72 -6.27
N ASP A 61 -0.19 10.68 -6.73
CA ASP A 61 1.17 10.40 -6.26
C ASP A 61 2.11 11.58 -6.55
N SER A 62 3.04 11.84 -5.64
CA SER A 62 3.97 12.98 -5.74
C SER A 62 5.19 12.74 -6.62
N CYS A 63 5.07 11.88 -7.64
CA CYS A 63 6.14 11.69 -8.60
C CYS A 63 6.26 12.91 -9.52
N ALA A 64 7.47 13.15 -10.08
CA ALA A 64 7.76 14.35 -10.85
C ALA A 64 6.85 14.54 -12.08
N VAL A 65 6.34 13.44 -12.65
CA VAL A 65 5.38 13.49 -13.77
C VAL A 65 4.04 14.08 -13.34
N MET A 66 3.58 13.78 -12.13
CA MET A 66 2.28 14.22 -11.62
C MET A 66 2.36 15.59 -10.94
N ARG A 67 3.31 15.77 -10.02
CA ARG A 67 3.45 16.98 -9.16
C ARG A 67 4.79 17.71 -9.30
N GLY A 68 5.50 17.54 -10.42
CA GLY A 68 6.77 18.25 -10.64
C GLY A 68 6.60 19.77 -10.69
N SER A 69 7.47 20.52 -10.01
CA SER A 69 7.35 21.97 -9.74
C SER A 69 7.40 22.91 -10.95
N LYS A 70 7.72 22.40 -12.16
CA LYS A 70 7.78 23.20 -13.39
C LYS A 70 6.78 22.77 -14.45
N THR A 71 6.64 21.47 -14.64
CA THR A 71 5.93 20.89 -15.79
C THR A 71 5.09 19.68 -15.42
N GLY A 72 4.89 19.42 -14.12
CA GLY A 72 4.04 18.33 -13.63
C GLY A 72 2.60 18.48 -14.11
N LEU A 73 1.86 17.37 -14.11
CA LEU A 73 0.46 17.34 -14.52
C LEU A 73 -0.40 18.36 -13.75
N GLU A 74 -0.25 18.47 -12.43
CA GLU A 74 -1.01 19.42 -11.60
C GLU A 74 -0.83 20.87 -12.07
N ILE A 75 0.41 21.28 -12.34
CA ILE A 75 0.75 22.63 -12.84
C ILE A 75 0.07 22.89 -14.19
N ARG A 76 -0.01 21.88 -15.05
CA ARG A 76 -0.71 21.97 -16.33
C ARG A 76 -2.22 22.07 -16.14
N MET A 77 -2.79 21.30 -15.23
CA MET A 77 -4.21 21.34 -14.91
C MET A 77 -4.66 22.69 -14.32
N HIS A 78 -3.79 23.40 -13.61
CA HIS A 78 -4.07 24.77 -13.14
C HIS A 78 -4.35 25.76 -14.29
N GLN A 79 -3.89 25.51 -15.52
CA GLN A 79 -4.22 26.35 -16.67
C GLN A 79 -5.70 26.25 -17.08
N TYR A 80 -6.31 25.10 -16.82
CA TYR A 80 -7.73 24.82 -17.12
C TYR A 80 -8.63 25.06 -15.91
N CYS A 81 -8.12 24.86 -14.70
CA CYS A 81 -8.82 25.14 -13.44
C CYS A 81 -7.92 25.98 -12.49
N PRO A 82 -7.92 27.32 -12.63
CA PRO A 82 -7.08 28.20 -11.81
C PRO A 82 -7.39 28.15 -10.30
N ASN A 83 -8.63 27.80 -9.94
CA ASN A 83 -9.10 27.72 -8.57
C ASN A 83 -8.95 26.31 -7.95
N LEU A 84 -8.20 25.42 -8.60
CA LEU A 84 -7.93 24.08 -8.09
C LEU A 84 -7.27 24.17 -6.70
N LEU A 85 -7.87 23.54 -5.69
CA LEU A 85 -7.31 23.53 -4.35
C LEU A 85 -6.07 22.63 -4.29
N ASP A 86 -4.97 23.19 -3.79
CA ASP A 86 -3.76 22.42 -3.47
C ASP A 86 -3.94 21.70 -2.13
N ILE A 87 -4.10 20.38 -2.22
CA ILE A 87 -4.26 19.45 -1.09
C ILE A 87 -2.99 18.63 -0.83
N ASP A 88 -1.89 18.99 -1.50
CA ASP A 88 -0.68 18.19 -1.66
C ASP A 88 -0.93 16.80 -2.28
N GLY A 89 0.13 16.02 -2.47
CA GLY A 89 0.03 14.66 -2.98
C GLY A 89 -0.39 13.66 -1.92
N ASP A 90 -0.42 12.39 -2.31
CA ASP A 90 -0.82 11.32 -1.40
C ASP A 90 0.07 11.23 -0.16
N SER A 91 -0.48 11.70 0.97
CA SER A 91 0.20 11.66 2.27
C SER A 91 0.50 10.23 2.72
N CYS A 92 -0.34 9.24 2.41
CA CYS A 92 -0.05 7.83 2.75
C CYS A 92 1.16 7.31 1.96
N HIS A 93 1.27 7.68 0.68
CA HIS A 93 2.45 7.40 -0.13
C HIS A 93 3.71 8.08 0.44
N HIS A 94 3.58 9.32 0.94
CA HIS A 94 4.67 9.99 1.65
C HIS A 94 5.11 9.24 2.91
N ILE A 95 4.17 8.72 3.71
CA ILE A 95 4.52 7.95 4.91
C ILE A 95 5.17 6.61 4.56
N HIS A 96 4.72 5.94 3.49
CA HIS A 96 5.41 4.75 2.99
C HIS A 96 6.85 5.05 2.56
N ASN A 97 7.08 6.17 1.87
CA ASN A 97 8.43 6.59 1.51
C ASN A 97 9.26 7.02 2.72
N ALA A 98 8.64 7.59 3.77
CA ALA A 98 9.31 7.91 5.01
C ALA A 98 9.82 6.63 5.70
N ALA A 99 9.02 5.56 5.75
CA ALA A 99 9.47 4.26 6.24
C ALA A 99 10.64 3.69 5.41
N LYS A 100 10.63 3.91 4.08
CA LYS A 100 11.77 3.56 3.23
C LYS A 100 13.02 4.35 3.60
N LYS A 101 12.90 5.66 3.78
CA LYS A 101 14.01 6.53 4.22
C LYS A 101 14.55 6.13 5.58
N PHE A 102 13.67 5.71 6.49
CA PHE A 102 14.06 5.19 7.80
C PHE A 102 14.93 3.92 7.69
N SER A 103 14.66 3.06 6.70
CA SER A 103 15.44 1.83 6.51
C SER A 103 16.85 2.03 5.93
N GLU A 104 17.12 3.17 5.27
CA GLU A 104 18.36 3.39 4.51
C GLU A 104 19.62 3.30 5.38
N PRO A 105 19.69 3.90 6.59
CA PRO A 105 20.86 3.78 7.46
C PRO A 105 21.13 2.37 7.98
N PHE A 106 20.14 1.47 7.92
CA PHE A 106 20.30 0.08 8.31
C PHE A 106 20.62 -0.83 7.12
N ASP A 107 20.98 -0.29 5.96
CA ASP A 107 21.29 -1.02 4.71
C ASP A 107 20.17 -1.96 4.24
N SER A 108 18.91 -1.61 4.54
CA SER A 108 17.73 -2.44 4.31
C SER A 108 17.87 -3.86 4.86
N TYR A 109 18.52 -3.99 6.03
CA TYR A 109 18.89 -5.27 6.63
C TYR A 109 17.69 -6.16 6.92
N LEU A 110 16.64 -5.60 7.52
CA LEU A 110 15.43 -6.34 7.86
C LEU A 110 14.59 -6.62 6.60
N GLU A 111 14.48 -5.70 5.66
CA GLU A 111 13.77 -5.92 4.40
C GLU A 111 14.38 -7.07 3.60
N LYS A 112 15.71 -7.18 3.57
CA LYS A 112 16.42 -8.33 2.98
C LYS A 112 16.09 -9.63 3.73
N LEU A 113 16.00 -9.60 5.06
CA LEU A 113 15.61 -10.78 5.86
C LEU A 113 14.16 -11.20 5.54
N PHE A 114 13.22 -10.25 5.56
CA PHE A 114 11.82 -10.50 5.28
C PHE A 114 11.63 -11.05 3.87
N SER A 115 12.34 -10.50 2.89
CA SER A 115 12.32 -10.98 1.50
C SER A 115 12.86 -12.40 1.41
N ASP A 116 14.00 -12.70 2.04
CA ASP A 116 14.59 -14.03 2.02
C ASP A 116 13.66 -15.08 2.67
N LEU A 117 13.07 -14.78 3.83
CA LEU A 117 12.08 -15.64 4.50
C LEU A 117 10.83 -15.85 3.64
N GLN A 118 10.30 -14.78 3.04
CA GLN A 118 9.10 -14.85 2.21
C GLN A 118 9.31 -15.72 0.97
N VAL A 119 10.44 -15.57 0.28
CA VAL A 119 10.73 -16.38 -0.91
C VAL A 119 10.93 -17.85 -0.51
N ASP A 120 11.52 -18.13 0.64
CA ASP A 120 11.60 -19.52 1.14
C ASP A 120 10.22 -20.13 1.38
N HIS A 121 9.32 -19.42 2.05
CA HIS A 121 7.96 -19.91 2.30
C HIS A 121 7.10 -20.00 1.03
N GLN A 122 7.34 -19.13 0.04
CA GLN A 122 6.61 -19.16 -1.22
C GLN A 122 6.92 -20.41 -2.04
N TRP A 123 8.18 -20.86 -2.04
CA TRP A 123 8.65 -21.93 -2.92
C TRP A 123 8.92 -23.26 -2.21
N SER A 124 8.91 -23.29 -0.88
CA SER A 124 9.22 -24.49 -0.07
C SER A 124 8.04 -24.87 0.84
N PRO A 125 6.98 -25.52 0.31
CA PRO A 125 5.78 -25.86 1.09
C PRO A 125 6.08 -26.83 2.25
N ASP A 126 7.09 -27.68 2.09
CA ASP A 126 7.62 -28.55 3.14
C ASP A 126 8.17 -27.74 4.33
N GLN A 127 8.94 -26.68 4.08
CA GLN A 127 9.46 -25.81 5.14
C GLN A 127 8.35 -25.06 5.86
N VAL A 128 7.30 -24.63 5.14
CA VAL A 128 6.12 -24.03 5.78
C VAL A 128 5.42 -25.03 6.69
N MET A 129 5.35 -26.31 6.30
CA MET A 129 4.77 -27.37 7.12
C MET A 129 5.62 -27.63 8.37
N TYR A 130 6.95 -27.74 8.22
CA TYR A 130 7.87 -27.89 9.35
C TYR A 130 7.83 -26.69 10.29
N LEU A 131 7.76 -25.47 9.76
CA LEU A 131 7.65 -24.25 10.56
C LEU A 131 6.39 -24.26 11.41
N LYS A 132 5.24 -24.67 10.83
CA LYS A 132 3.97 -24.80 11.56
C LYS A 132 4.07 -25.84 12.67
N GLU A 133 4.67 -27.00 12.38
CA GLU A 133 4.89 -28.06 13.35
C GLU A 133 5.80 -27.59 14.50
N ILE A 134 6.93 -26.96 14.18
CA ILE A 134 7.85 -26.39 15.17
C ILE A 134 7.15 -25.32 16.01
N ALA A 135 6.36 -24.43 15.39
CA ALA A 135 5.61 -23.41 16.12
C ALA A 135 4.61 -24.02 17.11
N MET A 136 3.92 -25.11 16.74
CA MET A 136 3.05 -25.85 17.66
C MET A 136 3.84 -26.46 18.82
N ILE A 137 5.01 -27.05 18.56
CA ILE A 137 5.88 -27.61 19.60
C ILE A 137 6.38 -26.53 20.57
N LEU A 138 6.63 -25.32 20.08
CA LEU A 138 7.05 -24.16 20.87
C LEU A 138 5.89 -23.39 21.52
N ASN A 139 4.65 -23.86 21.39
CA ASN A 139 3.44 -23.16 21.86
C ASN A 139 3.30 -21.72 21.33
N LEU A 140 3.76 -21.47 20.10
CA LEU A 140 3.63 -20.18 19.44
C LEU A 140 2.29 -20.12 18.68
N PRO A 141 1.60 -18.97 18.67
CA PRO A 141 0.38 -18.81 17.89
C PRO A 141 0.72 -18.96 16.40
N ALA A 142 0.31 -20.09 15.82
CA ALA A 142 0.60 -20.42 14.43
C ALA A 142 -0.22 -19.51 13.50
N SER A 143 0.30 -18.31 13.24
CA SER A 143 -0.13 -17.54 12.08
C SER A 143 0.50 -18.18 10.84
N SER A 144 -0.31 -18.47 9.82
CA SER A 144 0.27 -18.70 8.49
C SER A 144 1.07 -17.44 8.14
N PRO A 145 2.27 -17.53 7.53
CA PRO A 145 3.00 -16.36 7.05
C PRO A 145 2.23 -15.72 5.88
N GLN A 146 1.10 -15.10 6.19
CA GLN A 146 0.16 -14.53 5.26
C GLN A 146 0.53 -13.07 5.09
N ARG A 147 1.17 -12.81 3.94
CA ARG A 147 1.63 -11.51 3.44
C ARG A 147 2.89 -11.01 4.16
N GLY A 148 4.04 -11.43 3.64
CA GLY A 148 5.34 -10.89 4.01
C GLY A 148 5.53 -9.44 3.56
N PHE A 149 6.77 -8.96 3.66
CA PHE A 149 7.14 -7.61 3.24
C PHE A 149 6.80 -7.35 1.77
N VAL A 150 6.12 -6.23 1.51
CA VAL A 150 5.67 -5.79 0.19
C VAL A 150 6.53 -4.60 -0.24
N PRO A 151 7.46 -4.77 -1.21
CA PRO A 151 8.45 -3.73 -1.55
C PRO A 151 7.86 -2.40 -2.06
N HIS A 152 6.64 -2.40 -2.58
CA HIS A 152 5.93 -1.18 -3.02
C HIS A 152 5.05 -0.55 -1.93
N ARG A 153 4.86 -1.23 -0.79
CA ARG A 153 4.17 -0.72 0.40
C ARG A 153 5.09 -0.85 1.60
N TRP A 154 6.04 0.07 1.75
CA TRP A 154 7.16 -0.11 2.68
C TRP A 154 6.74 -0.28 4.16
N LEU A 155 5.58 0.25 4.57
CA LEU A 155 5.07 0.05 5.95
C LEU A 155 4.60 -1.38 6.22
N SER A 156 4.49 -2.25 5.22
CA SER A 156 4.38 -3.69 5.45
C SER A 156 5.59 -4.26 6.21
N ALA A 157 6.72 -3.52 6.26
CA ALA A 157 7.85 -3.83 7.13
C ALA A 157 7.47 -3.82 8.61
N TYR A 158 6.48 -3.03 9.04
CA TYR A 158 5.96 -3.07 10.41
C TYR A 158 5.33 -4.43 10.70
N ASP A 159 4.37 -4.83 9.88
CA ASP A 159 3.66 -6.11 10.02
C ASP A 159 4.64 -7.29 9.93
N ALA A 160 5.62 -7.22 9.01
CA ALA A 160 6.68 -8.20 8.86
C ALA A 160 7.63 -8.23 10.08
N SER A 161 7.92 -7.10 10.71
CA SER A 161 8.75 -7.03 11.92
C SER A 161 8.05 -7.71 13.10
N MET A 162 6.78 -7.38 13.33
CA MET A 162 5.96 -8.00 14.38
C MET A 162 5.87 -9.52 14.19
N ALA A 163 5.57 -9.96 12.97
CA ALA A 163 5.47 -11.38 12.65
C ALA A 163 6.82 -12.11 12.77
N THR A 164 7.91 -11.47 12.32
CA THR A 164 9.25 -12.06 12.38
C THR A 164 9.75 -12.17 13.82
N TYR A 165 9.53 -11.14 14.63
CA TYR A 165 9.89 -11.16 16.05
C TYR A 165 9.11 -12.25 16.81
N ALA A 166 7.78 -12.32 16.61
CA ALA A 166 6.94 -13.34 17.25
C ALA A 166 7.32 -14.79 16.85
N MET A 167 7.69 -15.01 15.58
CA MET A 167 8.06 -16.31 15.04
C MET A 167 9.57 -16.59 15.12
N MET A 168 10.38 -15.66 15.64
CA MET A 168 11.84 -15.76 15.65
C MET A 168 12.35 -17.06 16.29
N PRO A 169 11.79 -17.56 17.41
CA PRO A 169 12.20 -18.84 17.98
C PRO A 169 11.98 -20.01 17.02
N ALA A 170 10.82 -20.09 16.38
CA ALA A 170 10.52 -21.13 15.40
C ALA A 170 11.43 -21.03 14.16
N TYR A 171 11.72 -19.82 13.68
CA TYR A 171 12.68 -19.62 12.60
C TYR A 171 14.08 -20.09 12.99
N ARG A 172 14.56 -19.75 14.19
CA ARG A 172 15.88 -20.20 14.66
C ARG A 172 15.95 -21.72 14.70
N VAL A 173 14.96 -22.39 15.30
CA VAL A 173 14.90 -23.87 15.35
C VAL A 173 14.85 -24.50 13.96
N LEU A 174 14.04 -23.96 13.05
CA LEU A 174 13.95 -24.45 11.67
C LEU A 174 15.30 -24.29 10.95
N TYR A 175 15.89 -23.09 11.01
CA TYR A 175 17.09 -22.76 10.27
C TYR A 175 18.38 -23.32 10.89
N TYR A 176 18.34 -23.77 12.15
CA TYR A 176 19.41 -24.58 12.75
C TYR A 176 19.74 -25.82 11.89
N GLY A 177 18.74 -26.40 11.22
CA GLY A 177 18.94 -27.53 10.30
C GLY A 177 19.90 -27.22 9.13
N PHE A 178 19.99 -25.96 8.70
CA PHE A 178 20.83 -25.49 7.60
C PHE A 178 22.22 -24.99 8.03
N LEU A 179 22.51 -24.93 9.33
CA LEU A 179 23.82 -24.52 9.84
C LEU A 179 24.90 -25.55 9.49
N SER A 180 26.14 -25.06 9.37
CA SER A 180 27.32 -25.93 9.24
C SER A 180 27.52 -26.78 10.49
N THR A 181 28.29 -27.86 10.39
CA THR A 181 28.61 -28.69 11.57
C THR A 181 29.28 -27.89 12.68
N ALA A 182 30.18 -26.96 12.33
CA ALA A 182 30.85 -26.08 13.29
C ALA A 182 29.86 -25.13 13.98
N ASP A 183 28.96 -24.51 13.21
CA ASP A 183 27.95 -23.60 13.76
C ASP A 183 26.92 -24.33 14.61
N LYS A 184 26.56 -25.56 14.25
CA LYS A 184 25.67 -26.40 15.08
C LYS A 184 26.28 -26.65 16.45
N GLU A 185 27.58 -26.91 16.52
CA GLU A 185 28.27 -27.07 17.79
C GLU A 185 28.29 -25.76 18.58
N LEU A 186 28.66 -24.65 17.92
CA LEU A 186 28.70 -23.32 18.52
C LEU A 186 27.34 -22.90 19.12
N TYR A 187 26.24 -23.19 18.42
CA TYR A 187 24.90 -22.77 18.81
C TYR A 187 24.07 -23.87 19.49
N ARG A 188 24.70 -24.99 19.90
CA ARG A 188 24.03 -26.09 20.60
C ARG A 188 23.42 -25.64 21.93
N GLU A 189 24.20 -24.99 22.78
CA GLU A 189 23.73 -24.50 24.09
C GLU A 189 22.63 -23.43 23.94
N PRO A 190 22.77 -22.39 23.08
CA PRO A 190 21.68 -21.46 22.79
C PRO A 190 20.38 -22.12 22.34
N LEU A 191 20.44 -23.18 21.53
CA LEU A 191 19.25 -23.95 21.11
C LEU A 191 18.60 -24.68 22.30
N GLU A 192 19.41 -25.27 23.19
CA GLU A 192 18.92 -25.96 24.40
C GLU A 192 18.28 -25.00 25.41
N LEU A 193 18.86 -23.81 25.59
CA LEU A 193 18.25 -22.73 26.38
C LEU A 193 16.88 -22.33 25.82
N MET A 194 16.75 -22.28 24.50
CA MET A 194 15.46 -22.02 23.85
C MET A 194 14.44 -23.12 24.12
N TYR A 195 14.82 -24.40 24.00
CA TYR A 195 13.92 -25.51 24.35
C TYR A 195 13.47 -25.47 25.80
N THR A 196 14.35 -25.04 26.71
CA THR A 196 14.02 -24.85 28.12
C THR A 196 13.03 -23.69 28.31
N LYS A 197 13.30 -22.54 27.70
CA LYS A 197 12.44 -21.35 27.74
C LYS A 197 11.03 -21.60 27.21
N TYR A 198 10.88 -22.41 26.16
CA TYR A 198 9.59 -22.73 25.54
C TYR A 198 9.00 -24.07 26.00
N HIS A 199 9.54 -24.66 27.08
CA HIS A 199 9.05 -25.89 27.70
C HIS A 199 8.90 -27.08 26.72
N VAL A 200 9.84 -27.24 25.80
CA VAL A 200 9.80 -28.30 24.79
C VAL A 200 10.13 -29.65 25.42
N ASN A 201 9.15 -30.55 25.42
CA ASN A 201 9.27 -31.90 25.96
C ASN A 201 10.17 -32.81 25.08
N GLN A 202 10.52 -33.98 25.60
CA GLN A 202 11.44 -34.91 24.93
C GLN A 202 10.91 -35.39 23.56
N ALA A 203 9.60 -35.62 23.43
CA ALA A 203 9.00 -36.01 22.17
C ALA A 203 9.09 -34.90 21.11
N GLY A 204 8.85 -33.65 21.50
CA GLY A 204 9.00 -32.46 20.66
C GLY A 204 10.45 -32.27 20.21
N ARG A 205 11.42 -32.42 21.13
CA ARG A 205 12.86 -32.37 20.79
C ARG A 205 13.24 -33.45 19.78
N ALA A 206 12.79 -34.69 19.99
CA ALA A 206 13.05 -35.79 19.06
C ALA A 206 12.46 -35.50 17.67
N ARG A 207 11.25 -34.94 17.61
CA ARG A 207 10.62 -34.58 16.34
C ARG A 207 11.34 -33.44 15.62
N ILE A 208 11.73 -32.39 16.34
CA ILE A 208 12.53 -31.28 15.79
C ILE A 208 13.85 -31.78 15.22
N LYS A 209 14.52 -32.70 15.91
CA LYS A 209 15.78 -33.29 15.44
C LYS A 209 15.61 -34.00 14.08
N VAL A 210 14.54 -34.77 13.91
CA VAL A 210 14.21 -35.42 12.62
C VAL A 210 14.04 -34.38 11.50
N VAL A 211 13.29 -33.31 11.76
CA VAL A 211 13.10 -32.22 10.80
C VAL A 211 14.45 -31.59 10.42
N GLN A 212 15.29 -31.27 11.40
CA GLN A 212 16.59 -30.65 11.16
C GLN A 212 17.55 -31.57 10.36
N GLU A 213 17.51 -32.88 10.60
CA GLU A 213 18.27 -33.87 9.83
C GLU A 213 17.79 -33.98 8.38
N GLU A 214 16.48 -33.93 8.14
CA GLU A 214 15.89 -33.90 6.80
C GLU A 214 16.30 -32.64 6.02
N LEU A 215 16.32 -31.48 6.69
CA LEU A 215 16.78 -30.22 6.09
C LEU A 215 18.28 -30.24 5.77
N ASN A 216 19.10 -30.80 6.67
CA ASN A 216 20.55 -30.91 6.47
C ASN A 216 20.90 -31.76 5.23
N ARG A 217 20.22 -32.89 5.03
CA ARG A 217 20.44 -33.76 3.84
C ARG A 217 20.22 -33.05 2.50
N LYS A 218 19.40 -31.99 2.47
CA LYS A 218 19.19 -31.18 1.25
C LYS A 218 20.37 -30.28 0.91
N VAL A 219 21.26 -30.03 1.88
CA VAL A 219 22.44 -29.17 1.75
C VAL A 219 23.68 -29.97 1.32
N THR A 220 23.83 -31.22 1.79
CA THR A 220 25.08 -32.01 1.68
C THR A 220 25.26 -32.82 0.38
N ASN A 221 24.23 -33.01 -0.45
CA ASN A 221 24.32 -33.86 -1.66
C ASN A 221 24.87 -33.08 -2.87
N GLU A 222 26.16 -32.75 -2.88
CA GLU A 222 26.86 -32.15 -4.03
C GLU A 222 27.84 -33.07 -4.76
N GLU A 223 28.28 -34.19 -4.18
CA GLU A 223 29.36 -35.01 -4.75
C GLU A 223 29.00 -36.49 -4.88
N GLU A 224 28.12 -36.84 -5.81
CA GLU A 224 28.30 -38.09 -6.56
C GLU A 224 27.36 -38.15 -7.77
N TYR A 225 27.87 -38.70 -8.85
CA TYR A 225 27.19 -38.90 -10.13
C TYR A 225 26.10 -39.97 -10.03
N VAL A 226 25.08 -39.79 -9.19
CA VAL A 226 23.96 -40.73 -9.02
C VAL A 226 22.65 -39.98 -8.84
N LEU A 227 21.90 -39.83 -9.94
CA LEU A 227 20.44 -39.91 -10.06
C LEU A 227 19.51 -39.36 -8.94
N CYS A 228 19.89 -38.32 -8.20
CA CYS A 228 19.04 -37.64 -7.20
C CYS A 228 18.78 -36.17 -7.61
N PHE A 229 17.58 -35.87 -8.10
CA PHE A 229 17.11 -34.51 -8.42
C PHE A 229 16.73 -33.69 -7.14
N THR A 230 17.51 -33.79 -6.05
CA THR A 230 17.13 -33.31 -4.70
C THR A 230 18.13 -32.30 -4.09
N GLY A 231 18.85 -31.52 -4.90
CA GLY A 231 19.77 -30.48 -4.42
C GLY A 231 19.12 -29.09 -4.37
N MET A 232 19.45 -28.28 -3.35
CA MET A 232 19.08 -26.87 -3.27
C MET A 232 19.85 -26.06 -4.33
N THR A 233 19.20 -25.09 -4.99
CA THR A 233 19.88 -24.23 -5.97
C THR A 233 20.97 -23.38 -5.30
N PRO A 234 22.01 -22.94 -6.04
CA PRO A 234 23.04 -22.05 -5.47
C PRO A 234 22.44 -20.79 -4.84
N GLN A 235 21.45 -20.18 -5.49
CA GLN A 235 20.71 -19.03 -4.94
C GLN A 235 19.95 -19.37 -3.66
N GLY A 236 19.38 -20.58 -3.57
CA GLY A 236 18.73 -21.08 -2.36
C GLY A 236 19.73 -21.24 -1.22
N ARG A 237 20.92 -21.82 -1.48
CA ARG A 237 21.95 -21.99 -0.46
C ARG A 237 22.48 -20.67 0.07
N GLU A 238 22.80 -19.74 -0.82
CA GLU A 238 23.23 -18.39 -0.41
C GLU A 238 22.14 -17.66 0.39
N ARG A 239 20.87 -17.89 0.05
CA ARG A 239 19.76 -17.38 0.85
C ARG A 239 19.72 -18.00 2.24
N LYS A 240 19.87 -19.32 2.37
CA LYS A 240 19.93 -20.00 3.67
C LYS A 240 21.08 -19.48 4.52
N LYS A 241 22.26 -19.26 3.93
CA LYS A 241 23.39 -18.64 4.61
C LYS A 241 23.04 -17.25 5.14
N ARG A 242 22.47 -16.38 4.30
CA ARG A 242 22.04 -15.03 4.73
C ARG A 242 21.00 -15.06 5.85
N VAL A 243 20.03 -15.99 5.79
CA VAL A 243 19.03 -16.11 6.87
C VAL A 243 19.67 -16.63 8.16
N CYS A 244 20.53 -17.65 8.07
CA CYS A 244 21.26 -18.18 9.23
C CYS A 244 22.15 -17.11 9.87
N GLN A 245 22.88 -16.33 9.05
CA GLN A 245 23.68 -15.19 9.49
C GLN A 245 22.85 -14.25 10.38
N LYS A 246 21.68 -13.82 9.93
CA LYS A 246 20.85 -12.85 10.67
C LYS A 246 20.16 -13.45 11.89
N LEU A 247 19.74 -14.71 11.82
CA LEU A 247 19.00 -15.38 12.90
C LEU A 247 19.90 -15.92 14.01
N TRP A 248 21.15 -16.28 13.71
CA TRP A 248 22.07 -16.95 14.64
C TRP A 248 23.33 -16.14 14.90
N HIS A 249 24.05 -15.72 13.87
CA HIS A 249 25.34 -15.03 14.04
C HIS A 249 25.18 -13.56 14.46
N GLU A 250 24.12 -12.93 13.98
CA GLU A 250 23.82 -11.51 14.20
C GLU A 250 22.48 -11.35 14.95
N GLU A 251 22.12 -12.32 15.79
CA GLU A 251 20.85 -12.34 16.52
C GLU A 251 20.59 -11.02 17.25
N THR A 252 21.57 -10.57 18.04
CA THR A 252 21.47 -9.31 18.80
C THR A 252 21.20 -8.13 17.88
N THR A 253 21.93 -8.00 16.78
CA THR A 253 21.71 -6.94 15.78
C THR A 253 20.31 -7.02 15.18
N THR A 254 19.82 -8.22 14.86
CA THR A 254 18.47 -8.44 14.34
C THR A 254 17.40 -8.02 15.36
N VAL A 255 17.55 -8.40 16.63
CA VAL A 255 16.60 -8.03 17.70
C VAL A 255 16.59 -6.52 17.94
N LEU A 256 17.77 -5.88 18.02
CA LEU A 256 17.87 -4.43 18.18
C LEU A 256 17.19 -3.67 17.03
N ARG A 257 17.39 -4.12 15.79
CA ARG A 257 16.75 -3.52 14.61
C ARG A 257 15.24 -3.79 14.56
N LEU A 258 14.79 -5.00 14.93
CA LEU A 258 13.35 -5.32 15.02
C LEU A 258 12.67 -4.44 16.06
N SER A 259 13.31 -4.21 17.22
CA SER A 259 12.80 -3.35 18.29
C SER A 259 12.42 -1.96 17.80
N ILE A 260 13.33 -1.29 17.10
CA ILE A 260 13.08 0.06 16.61
C ILE A 260 12.05 0.07 15.47
N TYR A 261 12.02 -0.95 14.60
CA TYR A 261 11.00 -1.06 13.56
C TYR A 261 9.59 -1.24 14.16
N MET A 262 9.44 -2.12 15.15
CA MET A 262 8.15 -2.35 15.82
C MET A 262 7.67 -1.13 16.59
N GLY A 263 8.58 -0.39 17.25
CA GLY A 263 8.22 0.83 17.96
C GLY A 263 7.89 1.99 17.01
N LEU A 264 8.81 2.35 16.12
CA LEU A 264 8.69 3.55 15.31
C LEU A 264 7.71 3.41 14.15
N LEU A 265 7.74 2.30 13.42
CA LEU A 265 6.85 2.15 12.27
C LEU A 265 5.38 2.05 12.71
N ALA A 266 5.10 1.75 13.99
CA ALA A 266 3.76 1.84 14.56
C ALA A 266 3.19 3.26 14.47
N ILE A 267 3.98 4.29 14.80
CA ILE A 267 3.60 5.70 14.71
C ILE A 267 3.20 6.05 13.26
N LEU A 268 4.02 5.63 12.30
CA LEU A 268 3.75 5.85 10.87
C LEU A 268 2.53 5.04 10.38
N LYS A 269 2.37 3.80 10.85
CA LYS A 269 1.29 2.88 10.47
C LYS A 269 -0.06 3.38 10.95
N GLU A 270 -0.14 3.92 12.17
CA GLU A 270 -1.37 4.46 12.75
C GLU A 270 -1.97 5.54 11.86
N TYR A 271 -1.15 6.52 11.43
CA TYR A 271 -1.59 7.56 10.50
C TYR A 271 -2.14 6.97 9.19
N VAL A 272 -1.42 6.03 8.58
CA VAL A 272 -1.84 5.44 7.30
C VAL A 272 -3.15 4.66 7.46
N MET A 273 -3.35 3.95 8.57
CA MET A 273 -4.59 3.22 8.84
C MET A 273 -5.79 4.15 8.95
N VAL A 274 -5.63 5.35 9.52
CA VAL A 274 -6.68 6.37 9.59
C VAL A 274 -7.10 6.81 8.19
N PHE A 275 -6.15 7.20 7.33
CA PHE A 275 -6.46 7.80 6.03
C PHE A 275 -6.70 6.80 4.88
N GLN A 276 -6.38 5.52 5.07
CA GLN A 276 -6.83 4.42 4.20
C GLN A 276 -8.26 3.97 4.48
N GLY A 277 -8.88 4.47 5.56
CA GLY A 277 -10.28 4.23 5.90
C GLY A 277 -11.26 4.76 4.85
N SER A 278 -12.51 4.28 4.90
CA SER A 278 -13.57 4.71 3.98
C SER A 278 -14.32 5.97 4.40
N GLN A 279 -14.08 6.45 5.62
CA GLN A 279 -14.75 7.62 6.21
C GLN A 279 -14.16 8.92 5.66
N THR A 280 -14.98 9.97 5.56
CA THR A 280 -14.54 11.31 5.14
C THR A 280 -13.76 12.00 6.26
N LEU A 281 -12.44 12.14 6.09
CA LEU A 281 -11.53 12.64 7.13
C LEU A 281 -10.69 13.85 6.68
N VAL A 282 -11.09 14.56 5.63
CA VAL A 282 -10.32 15.73 5.13
C VAL A 282 -10.10 16.81 6.21
N HIS A 283 -11.09 17.02 7.08
CA HIS A 283 -11.02 17.95 8.22
C HIS A 283 -10.00 17.54 9.29
N LYS A 284 -9.53 16.28 9.31
CA LYS A 284 -8.49 15.81 10.23
C LYS A 284 -7.12 15.76 9.58
N LEU A 285 -7.01 15.98 8.28
CA LEU A 285 -5.78 15.71 7.53
C LEU A 285 -4.60 16.55 8.02
N HIS A 286 -4.78 17.86 8.18
CA HIS A 286 -3.72 18.74 8.66
C HIS A 286 -3.31 18.40 10.10
N ASP A 287 -4.29 18.32 11.00
CA ASP A 287 -4.07 18.08 12.42
C ASP A 287 -3.35 16.74 12.66
N ARG A 288 -3.76 15.68 11.95
CA ARG A 288 -3.09 14.37 12.05
C ARG A 288 -1.70 14.35 11.42
N GLN A 289 -1.43 15.12 10.37
CA GLN A 289 -0.07 15.27 9.82
C GLN A 289 0.84 15.96 10.84
N LEU A 290 0.31 16.97 11.52
CA LEU A 290 1.02 17.67 12.57
C LEU A 290 1.29 16.75 13.78
N GLU A 291 0.26 16.06 14.29
CA GLU A 291 0.39 15.08 15.36
C GLU A 291 1.44 14.00 15.02
N LEU A 292 1.39 13.44 13.80
CA LEU A 292 2.35 12.46 13.33
C LEU A 292 3.78 13.02 13.38
N PHE A 293 3.99 14.21 12.83
CA PHE A 293 5.31 14.84 12.79
C PHE A 293 5.83 15.10 14.20
N LEU A 294 5.00 15.65 15.10
CA LEU A 294 5.36 15.92 16.49
C LEU A 294 5.69 14.63 17.25
N ALA A 295 4.87 13.59 17.13
CA ALA A 295 5.11 12.29 17.76
C ALA A 295 6.41 11.64 17.27
N PHE A 296 6.70 11.76 15.96
CA PHE A 296 7.96 11.31 15.38
C PHE A 296 9.16 12.08 15.94
N MET A 297 9.07 13.41 15.99
CA MET A 297 10.14 14.27 16.52
C MET A 297 10.43 13.97 18.00
N ALA A 298 9.39 13.74 18.81
CA ALA A 298 9.50 13.44 20.23
C ALA A 298 10.32 12.18 20.55
N CYS A 299 10.53 11.30 19.57
CA CYS A 299 11.35 10.10 19.74
C CYS A 299 12.85 10.40 19.88
N PHE A 300 13.33 11.56 19.42
CA PHE A 300 14.76 11.86 19.35
C PHE A 300 15.15 13.34 19.52
N VAL A 301 14.18 14.26 19.65
CA VAL A 301 14.40 15.70 19.88
C VAL A 301 13.82 16.10 21.23
N LYS A 302 14.50 17.02 21.92
CA LYS A 302 14.05 17.53 23.22
C LYS A 302 12.74 18.32 23.07
N ALA A 303 11.83 18.15 24.03
CA ALA A 303 10.47 18.68 23.94
C ALA A 303 10.42 20.21 23.79
N GLU A 304 11.33 20.93 24.45
CA GLU A 304 11.44 22.39 24.39
C GLU A 304 11.75 22.93 22.98
N HIS A 305 12.28 22.10 22.08
CA HIS A 305 12.60 22.50 20.70
C HIS A 305 11.52 22.10 19.68
N ILE A 306 10.53 21.29 20.06
CA ILE A 306 9.51 20.76 19.14
C ILE A 306 8.43 21.81 18.80
N THR A 307 8.21 22.81 19.66
CA THR A 307 7.09 23.78 19.54
C THR A 307 7.38 24.99 18.64
N GLN A 308 8.65 25.28 18.32
CA GLN A 308 9.03 26.56 17.70
C GLN A 308 9.15 26.57 16.17
N ALA A 309 9.25 25.42 15.48
CA ALA A 309 9.65 25.40 14.07
C ALA A 309 8.97 24.31 13.22
N LEU A 310 7.66 24.45 12.95
CA LEU A 310 6.99 23.53 12.02
C LEU A 310 7.27 23.84 10.54
N ARG A 311 7.69 25.08 10.23
CA ARG A 311 7.82 25.54 8.84
C ARG A 311 9.12 25.07 8.19
N GLU A 312 10.26 25.25 8.84
CA GLU A 312 11.58 24.79 8.36
C GLU A 312 12.50 24.64 9.58
N MET A 313 12.74 23.41 10.04
CA MET A 313 13.57 23.14 11.22
C MET A 313 14.87 22.53 10.77
N VAL A 314 15.97 23.24 11.03
CA VAL A 314 17.31 22.66 10.90
C VAL A 314 17.61 21.95 12.21
N LEU A 315 17.75 20.62 12.16
CA LEU A 315 18.08 19.81 13.32
C LEU A 315 19.56 19.98 13.67
N GLU A 316 19.83 20.67 14.77
CA GLU A 316 21.16 20.84 15.34
C GLU A 316 21.40 19.88 16.50
N ASP A 317 22.66 19.50 16.73
CA ASP A 317 23.03 18.52 17.77
C ASP A 317 22.54 18.90 19.17
N HIS A 318 22.52 20.19 19.51
CA HIS A 318 22.07 20.67 20.82
C HIS A 318 20.57 20.44 21.06
N MET A 319 19.78 20.30 19.99
CA MET A 319 18.34 20.03 20.03
C MET A 319 18.01 18.56 20.24
N LEU A 320 18.96 17.67 19.93
CA LEU A 320 18.74 16.23 19.95
C LEU A 320 18.82 15.67 21.37
N LEU A 321 18.09 14.58 21.61
CA LEU A 321 18.22 13.81 22.84
C LEU A 321 19.60 13.14 22.92
N PRO A 322 20.19 13.04 24.13
CA PRO A 322 21.34 12.18 24.37
C PRO A 322 21.05 10.74 23.92
N SER A 323 22.07 10.01 23.45
CA SER A 323 21.87 8.66 22.87
C SER A 323 21.18 7.65 23.81
N LYS A 324 21.31 7.86 25.13
CA LYS A 324 20.63 7.08 26.18
C LYS A 324 19.13 7.35 26.31
N GLU A 325 18.66 8.50 25.84
CA GLU A 325 17.27 8.95 25.94
C GLU A 325 16.49 8.80 24.63
N VAL A 326 17.19 8.64 23.50
CA VAL A 326 16.57 8.33 22.20
C VAL A 326 15.74 7.05 22.30
N TYR A 327 14.51 7.11 21.78
CA TYR A 327 13.61 5.96 21.71
C TYR A 327 14.13 4.91 20.72
N VAL A 328 14.30 3.67 21.18
CA VAL A 328 14.83 2.53 20.39
C VAL A 328 13.88 1.31 20.36
N GLY A 329 12.67 1.47 20.91
CA GLY A 329 11.76 0.36 21.19
C GLY A 329 12.15 -0.44 22.44
N GLN A 330 11.20 -1.22 22.96
CA GLN A 330 11.28 -1.87 24.27
C GLN A 330 12.44 -2.87 24.40
N GLU A 331 12.67 -3.70 23.39
CA GLU A 331 13.69 -4.76 23.44
C GLU A 331 15.10 -4.18 23.41
N ALA A 332 15.34 -3.19 22.57
CA ALA A 332 16.62 -2.49 22.51
C ALA A 332 16.88 -1.65 23.77
N ASP A 333 15.83 -1.06 24.35
CA ASP A 333 15.94 -0.32 25.62
C ASP A 333 16.31 -1.25 26.78
N THR A 334 15.65 -2.41 26.84
CA THR A 334 15.98 -3.46 27.82
C THR A 334 17.42 -3.96 27.65
N PHE A 335 17.83 -4.22 26.40
CA PHE A 335 19.18 -4.69 26.09
C PHE A 335 20.25 -3.67 26.49
N ARG A 336 20.08 -2.38 26.17
CA ARG A 336 21.07 -1.34 26.52
C ARG A 336 21.17 -1.11 28.02
N SER A 337 20.06 -1.23 28.76
CA SER A 337 20.06 -1.12 30.23
C SER A 337 20.79 -2.29 30.89
N GLN A 338 20.65 -3.51 30.35
CA GLN A 338 21.34 -4.70 30.86
C GLN A 338 22.81 -4.76 30.42
N ASN A 339 23.16 -4.19 29.27
CA ASN A 339 24.48 -4.33 28.66
C ASN A 339 25.04 -2.96 28.17
N PRO A 340 25.22 -1.96 29.04
CA PRO A 340 25.49 -0.57 28.63
C PRO A 340 26.79 -0.38 27.83
N ASN A 341 27.77 -1.27 28.01
CA ASN A 341 29.08 -1.22 27.35
C ASN A 341 29.20 -2.19 26.16
N HIS A 342 28.09 -2.77 25.69
CA HIS A 342 28.12 -3.74 24.60
C HIS A 342 28.59 -3.08 23.30
N ALA A 343 29.56 -3.70 22.61
CA ALA A 343 30.22 -3.12 21.43
C ALA A 343 29.26 -2.75 20.27
N LEU A 344 28.11 -3.42 20.18
CA LEU A 344 27.08 -3.14 19.16
C LEU A 344 26.26 -1.87 19.42
N LEU A 345 26.21 -1.34 20.65
CA LEU A 345 25.33 -0.22 20.98
C LEU A 345 25.74 1.08 20.31
N VAL A 346 27.05 1.37 20.27
CA VAL A 346 27.59 2.60 19.65
C VAL A 346 27.21 2.69 18.16
N PRO A 347 27.52 1.68 17.30
CA PRO A 347 27.13 1.74 15.90
C PRO A 347 25.60 1.69 15.71
N PHE A 348 24.88 0.90 16.52
CA PHE A 348 23.41 0.85 16.44
C PHE A 348 22.76 2.20 16.72
N LEU A 349 23.17 2.90 17.79
CA LEU A 349 22.60 4.20 18.14
C LEU A 349 22.96 5.29 17.13
N ALA A 350 24.14 5.20 16.50
CA ALA A 350 24.52 6.07 15.39
C ALA A 350 23.60 5.87 14.17
N ASP A 351 23.34 4.62 13.78
CA ASP A 351 22.40 4.29 12.70
C ASP A 351 20.99 4.79 13.02
N VAL A 352 20.51 4.57 14.25
CA VAL A 352 19.19 5.03 14.72
C VAL A 352 19.08 6.55 14.63
N ARG A 353 20.08 7.31 15.12
CA ARG A 353 20.07 8.78 15.03
C ARG A 353 20.04 9.25 13.58
N LYS A 354 20.84 8.64 12.71
CA LYS A 354 20.85 8.94 11.27
C LYS A 354 19.49 8.64 10.62
N ALA A 355 18.84 7.55 11.00
CA ALA A 355 17.52 7.16 10.51
C ALA A 355 16.43 8.16 10.93
N TYR A 356 16.45 8.60 12.18
CA TYR A 356 15.56 9.66 12.67
C TYR A 356 15.72 10.97 11.91
N ILE A 357 16.95 11.50 11.83
CA ILE A 357 17.22 12.78 11.16
C ILE A 357 16.82 12.72 9.68
N THR A 358 17.22 11.67 8.97
CA THR A 358 16.91 11.51 7.54
C THR A 358 15.39 11.45 7.29
N THR A 359 14.66 10.76 8.17
CA THR A 359 13.21 10.60 8.05
C THR A 359 12.47 11.88 8.46
N ALA A 360 12.90 12.58 9.51
CA ALA A 360 12.34 13.87 9.92
C ALA A 360 12.47 14.92 8.82
N VAL A 361 13.66 15.04 8.21
CA VAL A 361 13.90 15.94 7.08
C VAL A 361 13.00 15.57 5.89
N TYR A 362 12.80 14.28 5.63
CA TYR A 362 11.89 13.82 4.58
C TYR A 362 10.43 14.21 4.89
N LEU A 363 9.96 13.94 6.11
CA LEU A 363 8.60 14.26 6.54
C LEU A 363 8.33 15.75 6.49
N GLN A 364 9.22 16.59 7.03
CA GLN A 364 9.07 18.05 6.99
C GLN A 364 8.99 18.58 5.56
N LYS A 365 9.78 18.01 4.65
CA LYS A 365 9.78 18.39 3.23
C LYS A 365 8.52 17.95 2.47
N LYS A 366 7.88 16.87 2.92
CA LYS A 366 6.81 16.19 2.16
C LYS A 366 5.43 16.32 2.77
N LEU A 367 5.33 16.63 4.05
CA LEU A 367 4.07 16.95 4.69
C LEU A 367 3.80 18.45 4.54
N PRO A 368 2.64 18.85 4.03
CA PRO A 368 2.24 20.25 3.88
C PRO A 368 1.84 20.90 5.22
N LEU A 369 2.73 20.87 6.22
CA LEU A 369 2.48 21.33 7.59
C LEU A 369 2.10 22.82 7.67
N ALA A 370 2.53 23.62 6.69
CA ALA A 370 2.21 25.03 6.57
C ALA A 370 1.09 25.33 5.55
N SER A 371 0.42 24.30 5.01
CA SER A 371 -0.59 24.49 3.96
C SER A 371 -1.77 25.31 4.47
N PRO A 372 -2.03 26.47 3.85
CA PRO A 372 -3.18 27.26 4.23
C PRO A 372 -4.50 26.60 3.83
N THR A 373 -4.52 25.80 2.77
CA THR A 373 -5.70 25.04 2.33
C THR A 373 -6.06 23.99 3.37
N LEU A 374 -5.09 23.15 3.78
CA LEU A 374 -5.36 22.07 4.73
C LEU A 374 -5.70 22.60 6.13
N THR A 375 -4.99 23.63 6.59
CA THR A 375 -5.34 24.35 7.83
C THR A 375 -6.78 24.86 7.78
N ALA A 376 -7.21 25.38 6.63
CA ALA A 376 -8.55 25.93 6.50
C ALA A 376 -9.62 24.83 6.47
N LEU A 377 -9.31 23.66 5.88
CA LEU A 377 -10.17 22.46 5.89
C LEU A 377 -10.39 21.90 7.30
N SER A 378 -9.45 22.06 8.24
CA SER A 378 -9.65 21.65 9.64
C SER A 378 -10.84 22.34 10.29
N ALA A 379 -11.18 23.57 9.87
CA ALA A 379 -12.31 24.32 10.41
C ALA A 379 -13.70 23.74 10.08
N LEU A 380 -13.76 22.71 9.23
CA LEU A 380 -14.97 21.94 8.98
C LEU A 380 -15.32 21.00 10.15
N ASP A 381 -14.38 20.76 11.06
CA ASP A 381 -14.61 19.96 12.25
C ASP A 381 -15.73 20.56 13.10
N PRO A 382 -16.84 19.83 13.32
CA PRO A 382 -17.95 20.29 14.14
C PRO A 382 -17.55 20.69 15.56
N LEU A 383 -16.48 20.10 16.12
CA LEU A 383 -15.95 20.44 17.45
C LEU A 383 -15.37 21.85 17.51
N LEU A 384 -14.98 22.41 16.36
CA LEU A 384 -14.44 23.77 16.28
C LEU A 384 -15.54 24.83 16.08
N ARG A 385 -16.81 24.42 15.97
CA ARG A 385 -17.93 25.34 15.85
C ARG A 385 -18.01 26.28 17.05
N GLY A 386 -18.21 27.58 16.79
CA GLY A 386 -18.23 28.61 17.83
C GLY A 386 -16.85 29.19 18.16
N HIS A 387 -15.75 28.57 17.70
CA HIS A 387 -14.41 29.16 17.83
C HIS A 387 -14.18 30.24 16.77
N SER A 388 -13.60 31.37 17.19
CA SER A 388 -13.30 32.50 16.29
C SER A 388 -12.34 32.12 15.16
N GLN A 389 -11.32 31.30 15.46
CA GLN A 389 -10.37 30.81 14.47
C GLN A 389 -11.02 29.95 13.39
N ALA A 390 -11.96 29.08 13.74
CA ALA A 390 -12.70 28.29 12.76
C ALA A 390 -13.47 29.17 11.78
N THR A 391 -14.08 30.25 12.27
CA THR A 391 -14.80 31.23 11.44
C THR A 391 -13.87 31.93 10.44
N ILE A 392 -12.67 32.33 10.88
CA ILE A 392 -11.66 32.95 10.01
C ILE A 392 -11.23 31.98 8.91
N GLN A 393 -11.01 30.71 9.25
CA GLN A 393 -10.63 29.68 8.28
C GLN A 393 -11.77 29.32 7.32
N LEU A 394 -13.02 29.21 7.78
CA LEU A 394 -14.18 29.01 6.91
C LEU A 394 -14.38 30.19 5.95
N LYS A 395 -14.17 31.43 6.42
CA LYS A 395 -14.14 32.60 5.56
C LYS A 395 -13.04 32.48 4.50
N ARG A 396 -11.84 32.02 4.88
CA ARG A 396 -10.75 31.78 3.93
C ARG A 396 -11.13 30.74 2.87
N LEU A 397 -11.71 29.61 3.28
CA LEU A 397 -12.21 28.58 2.35
C LEU A 397 -13.25 29.15 1.38
N SER A 398 -14.18 29.98 1.86
CA SER A 398 -15.19 30.60 0.99
C SER A 398 -14.58 31.51 -0.08
N GLY A 399 -13.46 32.16 0.24
CA GLY A 399 -12.69 32.93 -0.73
C GLY A 399 -12.04 32.03 -1.79
N MET A 400 -11.41 30.92 -1.36
CA MET A 400 -10.79 29.95 -2.27
C MET A 400 -11.80 29.30 -3.23
N LEU A 401 -13.02 29.05 -2.74
CA LEU A 401 -14.08 28.37 -3.49
C LEU A 401 -15.16 29.32 -4.05
N ARG A 402 -14.89 30.63 -4.10
CA ARG A 402 -15.91 31.65 -4.45
C ARG A 402 -16.63 31.37 -5.77
N HIS A 403 -15.92 30.81 -6.75
CA HIS A 403 -16.45 30.45 -8.08
C HIS A 403 -17.56 29.37 -8.06
N LEU A 404 -17.70 28.61 -6.97
CA LEU A 404 -18.73 27.58 -6.79
C LEU A 404 -19.90 28.06 -5.93
N LEU A 405 -19.79 29.25 -5.35
CA LEU A 405 -20.80 29.77 -4.42
C LEU A 405 -21.83 30.60 -5.19
N PRO A 406 -23.10 30.62 -4.74
CA PRO A 406 -24.10 31.52 -5.29
C PRO A 406 -23.62 32.98 -5.22
N ALA A 407 -23.70 33.70 -6.34
CA ALA A 407 -23.18 35.06 -6.45
C ALA A 407 -23.88 36.03 -5.50
N ASP A 408 -25.20 35.86 -5.33
CA ASP A 408 -26.11 36.80 -4.66
C ASP A 408 -26.23 36.57 -3.14
N GLN A 409 -25.46 35.63 -2.58
CA GLN A 409 -25.57 35.23 -1.18
C GLN A 409 -24.39 35.74 -0.34
N ASP A 410 -24.72 36.24 0.86
CA ASP A 410 -23.73 36.73 1.83
C ASP A 410 -23.28 35.60 2.77
N ILE A 411 -22.25 34.88 2.33
CA ILE A 411 -21.65 33.80 3.12
C ILE A 411 -21.09 34.29 4.46
N GLN A 412 -20.69 35.56 4.59
CA GLN A 412 -20.18 36.07 5.87
C GLN A 412 -21.29 36.07 6.92
N ARG A 413 -22.49 36.52 6.53
CA ARG A 413 -23.66 36.48 7.38
C ARG A 413 -24.09 35.04 7.69
N GLU A 414 -23.99 34.11 6.74
CA GLU A 414 -24.23 32.69 6.97
C GLU A 414 -23.28 32.13 8.05
N LEU A 415 -21.98 32.42 7.97
CA LEU A 415 -20.98 31.96 8.95
C LEU A 415 -21.21 32.51 10.36
N VAL A 416 -21.54 33.79 10.48
CA VAL A 416 -21.88 34.40 11.79
C VAL A 416 -23.11 33.71 12.39
N ARG A 417 -24.16 33.49 11.59
CA ARG A 417 -25.36 32.78 12.02
C ARG A 417 -25.08 31.33 12.39
N PHE A 418 -24.25 30.63 11.63
CA PHE A 418 -23.90 29.22 11.84
C PHE A 418 -23.30 28.99 13.24
N ASN A 419 -22.44 29.90 13.71
CA ASN A 419 -21.78 29.75 15.01
C ASN A 419 -22.74 29.83 16.21
N VAL A 420 -23.88 30.50 16.07
CA VAL A 420 -24.82 30.75 17.18
C VAL A 420 -26.16 30.02 17.00
N ASP A 421 -26.34 29.26 15.91
CA ASP A 421 -27.60 28.57 15.64
C ASP A 421 -27.84 27.38 16.58
N LEU A 422 -28.60 27.61 17.65
CA LEU A 422 -28.96 26.60 18.64
C LEU A 422 -29.78 25.42 18.06
N THR A 423 -30.28 25.54 16.83
CA THR A 423 -31.03 24.46 16.17
C THR A 423 -30.13 23.43 15.47
N ILE A 424 -28.81 23.61 15.49
CA ILE A 424 -27.83 22.60 15.00
C ILE A 424 -27.34 21.80 16.22
N PRO A 425 -27.44 20.46 16.21
CA PRO A 425 -27.06 19.64 17.35
C PRO A 425 -25.55 19.66 17.62
N SER A 426 -25.16 19.38 18.86
CA SER A 426 -23.77 19.15 19.23
C SER A 426 -23.25 17.86 18.57
N PHE A 427 -22.03 17.90 18.06
CA PHE A 427 -21.35 16.72 17.53
C PHE A 427 -20.95 15.75 18.65
N LYS A 428 -21.12 14.45 18.41
CA LYS A 428 -20.69 13.40 19.34
C LYS A 428 -19.51 12.63 18.79
N GLU A 429 -18.62 12.18 19.68
CA GLU A 429 -17.49 11.34 19.27
C GLU A 429 -17.97 10.06 18.58
N GLY A 430 -17.35 9.73 17.45
CA GLY A 430 -17.74 8.59 16.60
C GLY A 430 -18.87 8.89 15.59
N GLU A 431 -19.49 10.07 15.63
CA GLU A 431 -20.50 10.47 14.64
C GLU A 431 -19.86 10.78 13.27
N SER A 432 -20.59 10.49 12.20
CA SER A 432 -20.16 10.85 10.85
C SER A 432 -20.23 12.35 10.63
N ILE A 433 -19.11 12.99 10.31
CA ILE A 433 -19.07 14.42 9.97
C ILE A 433 -20.03 14.76 8.82
N VAL A 434 -20.21 13.85 7.85
CA VAL A 434 -21.10 14.06 6.71
C VAL A 434 -22.57 14.08 7.15
N GLU A 435 -22.93 13.18 8.06
CA GLU A 435 -24.30 13.10 8.61
C GLU A 435 -24.58 14.32 9.48
N TRP A 436 -23.62 14.72 10.31
CA TRP A 436 -23.74 15.91 11.16
C TRP A 436 -23.92 17.20 10.35
N TRP A 437 -23.10 17.42 9.30
CA TRP A 437 -23.30 18.56 8.38
C TRP A 437 -24.62 18.48 7.61
N GLY A 438 -25.24 17.30 7.54
CA GLY A 438 -26.60 17.11 7.04
C GLY A 438 -27.63 18.03 7.71
N HIS A 439 -27.49 18.30 9.01
CA HIS A 439 -28.36 19.22 9.75
C HIS A 439 -28.25 20.69 9.29
N VAL A 440 -27.11 21.06 8.70
CA VAL A 440 -26.91 22.37 8.07
C VAL A 440 -27.48 22.34 6.64
N PHE A 441 -27.26 21.25 5.92
CA PHE A 441 -27.75 21.08 4.55
C PHE A 441 -29.29 21.08 4.45
N ASP A 442 -29.99 20.68 5.51
CA ASP A 442 -31.45 20.70 5.62
C ASP A 442 -32.05 22.10 5.81
N LYS A 443 -31.20 23.13 5.87
CA LYS A 443 -31.63 24.53 6.04
C LYS A 443 -31.15 25.37 4.83
N PRO A 444 -31.56 25.04 3.60
CA PRO A 444 -31.07 25.71 2.39
C PRO A 444 -31.39 27.21 2.36
N ASP A 445 -32.47 27.65 3.02
CA ASP A 445 -32.82 29.07 3.11
C ASP A 445 -31.92 29.86 4.07
N LYS A 446 -31.26 29.15 5.02
CA LYS A 446 -30.36 29.77 6.00
C LYS A 446 -28.89 29.67 5.60
N TYR A 447 -28.50 28.58 4.96
CA TYR A 447 -27.10 28.22 4.68
C TYR A 447 -26.85 27.78 3.23
N PRO A 448 -27.32 28.51 2.19
CA PRO A 448 -27.15 28.08 0.80
C PRO A 448 -25.68 28.02 0.39
N SER A 449 -24.87 29.04 0.69
CA SER A 449 -23.47 29.11 0.29
C SER A 449 -22.59 28.21 1.14
N LEU A 450 -22.81 28.20 2.46
CA LEU A 450 -22.08 27.34 3.39
C LEU A 450 -22.30 25.86 3.05
N SER A 451 -23.54 25.46 2.74
CA SER A 451 -23.83 24.08 2.34
C SER A 451 -23.12 23.70 1.05
N ALA A 452 -23.11 24.57 0.03
CA ALA A 452 -22.41 24.31 -1.21
C ALA A 452 -20.89 24.15 -0.99
N MET A 453 -20.29 25.07 -0.22
CA MET A 453 -18.87 25.04 0.13
C MET A 453 -18.50 23.74 0.85
N VAL A 454 -19.22 23.39 1.91
CA VAL A 454 -18.90 22.22 2.75
C VAL A 454 -19.07 20.93 1.95
N LYS A 455 -20.11 20.79 1.12
CA LYS A 455 -20.27 19.61 0.24
C LYS A 455 -19.07 19.43 -0.69
N CYS A 456 -18.54 20.52 -1.25
CA CYS A 456 -17.33 20.47 -2.07
C CYS A 456 -16.12 20.03 -1.25
N CYS A 457 -15.91 20.63 -0.07
CA CYS A 457 -14.78 20.30 0.79
C CYS A 457 -14.81 18.85 1.30
N LEU A 458 -15.97 18.36 1.77
CA LEU A 458 -16.13 16.97 2.23
C LEU A 458 -15.94 15.95 1.10
N SER A 459 -16.00 16.38 -0.16
CA SER A 459 -15.75 15.55 -1.33
C SER A 459 -14.27 15.49 -1.73
N ILE A 460 -13.38 16.20 -1.04
CA ILE A 460 -11.94 16.14 -1.28
C ILE A 460 -11.38 14.78 -0.80
N PHE A 461 -10.55 14.14 -1.63
CA PHE A 461 -9.82 12.94 -1.22
C PHE A 461 -8.74 13.28 -0.19
N HIS A 462 -8.63 12.49 0.87
CA HIS A 462 -7.63 12.65 1.94
C HIS A 462 -6.62 11.48 2.00
N GLY A 463 -6.79 10.47 1.16
CA GLY A 463 -5.94 9.28 1.12
C GLY A 463 -6.25 8.39 -0.09
N PRO A 464 -5.40 7.41 -0.39
CA PRO A 464 -5.48 6.63 -1.60
C PRO A 464 -6.60 5.59 -1.48
N ARG A 465 -7.75 5.86 -2.12
CA ARG A 465 -8.82 4.85 -2.26
C ARG A 465 -8.59 3.92 -3.45
N VAL A 466 -7.68 4.30 -4.36
CA VAL A 466 -7.41 3.64 -5.64
C VAL A 466 -6.58 2.35 -5.49
N GLU A 467 -5.76 2.21 -4.45
CA GLU A 467 -4.90 1.04 -4.26
C GLU A 467 -5.68 -0.28 -4.15
N SER A 468 -6.89 -0.24 -3.58
CA SER A 468 -7.81 -1.38 -3.56
C SER A 468 -8.18 -1.83 -4.98
N SER A 469 -8.33 -0.88 -5.92
CA SER A 469 -8.66 -1.13 -7.32
C SER A 469 -7.50 -1.72 -8.09
N PHE A 470 -6.27 -1.24 -7.82
CA PHE A 470 -5.06 -1.76 -8.43
C PHE A 470 -4.70 -3.18 -7.93
N SER A 471 -4.97 -3.47 -6.65
CA SER A 471 -4.74 -4.81 -6.09
C SER A 471 -5.61 -5.88 -6.80
N LEU A 472 -6.87 -5.53 -7.09
CA LEU A 472 -7.80 -6.33 -7.89
C LEU A 472 -7.39 -6.40 -9.38
N MET A 473 -6.75 -5.33 -9.88
CA MET A 473 -6.30 -5.22 -11.26
C MET A 473 -5.12 -6.14 -11.57
N ASN A 474 -4.18 -6.31 -10.64
CA ASN A 474 -3.06 -7.25 -10.82
C ASN A 474 -3.56 -8.70 -11.01
N GLU A 475 -4.64 -9.09 -10.34
CA GLU A 475 -5.26 -10.42 -10.54
C GLU A 475 -5.86 -10.57 -11.95
N VAL A 476 -6.42 -9.50 -12.53
CA VAL A 476 -7.06 -9.51 -13.86
C VAL A 476 -6.05 -9.33 -14.99
N ILE A 477 -4.98 -8.58 -14.78
CA ILE A 477 -3.99 -8.22 -15.82
C ILE A 477 -2.78 -9.15 -15.83
N GLU A 478 -2.30 -9.61 -14.66
CA GLU A 478 -1.02 -10.33 -14.56
C GLU A 478 -1.17 -11.86 -14.50
N GLN A 479 -2.30 -12.39 -14.03
CA GLN A 479 -2.50 -13.84 -14.02
C GLN A 479 -2.93 -14.36 -15.40
N ARG A 480 -2.60 -15.63 -15.67
CA ARG A 480 -2.75 -16.37 -16.94
C ARG A 480 -4.18 -16.45 -17.53
N SER A 481 -5.13 -15.66 -17.07
CA SER A 481 -6.55 -15.70 -17.43
C SER A 481 -7.07 -14.30 -17.77
N GLY A 482 -7.09 -14.00 -19.07
CA GLY A 482 -7.91 -12.93 -19.66
C GLY A 482 -7.11 -11.73 -20.15
N ASN A 483 -6.76 -11.72 -21.44
CA ASN A 483 -6.44 -10.48 -22.16
C ASN A 483 -7.71 -9.59 -22.19
N MET A 484 -8.07 -8.99 -21.06
CA MET A 484 -9.19 -8.07 -20.95
C MET A 484 -8.76 -6.72 -21.51
N ASN A 485 -9.54 -6.15 -22.42
CA ASN A 485 -9.25 -4.83 -22.96
C ASN A 485 -9.65 -3.73 -21.96
N VAL A 486 -9.05 -2.54 -22.11
CA VAL A 486 -9.32 -1.40 -21.21
C VAL A 486 -10.80 -0.98 -21.19
N PRO A 487 -11.57 -1.02 -22.30
CA PRO A 487 -13.01 -0.74 -22.25
C PRO A 487 -13.82 -1.69 -21.37
N THR A 488 -13.54 -3.00 -21.43
CA THR A 488 -14.21 -3.97 -20.56
C THR A 488 -13.80 -3.76 -19.10
N PHE A 489 -12.53 -3.47 -18.84
CA PHE A 489 -12.04 -3.11 -17.51
C PHE A 489 -12.76 -1.85 -16.98
N ASN A 490 -12.83 -0.79 -17.77
CA ASN A 490 -13.53 0.45 -17.45
C ASN A 490 -14.99 0.19 -17.05
N ALA A 491 -15.71 -0.63 -17.83
CA ALA A 491 -17.10 -0.98 -17.54
C ALA A 491 -17.25 -1.77 -16.23
N ILE A 492 -16.38 -2.75 -15.98
CA ILE A 492 -16.40 -3.54 -14.73
C ILE A 492 -16.14 -2.65 -13.52
N GLN A 493 -15.16 -1.75 -13.60
CA GLN A 493 -14.85 -0.81 -12.52
C GLN A 493 -16.03 0.11 -12.25
N THR A 494 -16.66 0.68 -13.29
CA THR A 494 -17.87 1.50 -13.13
C THR A 494 -18.97 0.74 -12.40
N VAL A 495 -19.34 -0.46 -12.86
CA VAL A 495 -20.38 -1.27 -12.20
C VAL A 495 -20.01 -1.57 -10.74
N LYS A 496 -18.78 -1.99 -10.50
CA LYS A 496 -18.31 -2.34 -9.15
C LYS A 496 -18.40 -1.15 -8.19
N TYR A 497 -17.84 -0.01 -8.61
CA TYR A 497 -17.84 1.20 -7.80
C TYR A 497 -19.24 1.73 -7.56
N THR A 498 -20.13 1.66 -8.55
CA THR A 498 -21.54 2.00 -8.34
C THR A 498 -22.19 1.06 -7.32
N LEU A 499 -22.04 -0.26 -7.44
CA LEU A 499 -22.63 -1.18 -6.46
C LEU A 499 -22.10 -0.93 -5.04
N GLN A 500 -20.79 -0.70 -4.91
CA GLN A 500 -20.14 -0.37 -3.64
C GLN A 500 -20.62 0.96 -3.06
N SER A 501 -20.67 2.02 -3.87
CA SER A 501 -21.11 3.36 -3.43
C SER A 501 -22.56 3.36 -2.98
N ARG A 502 -23.42 2.57 -3.64
CA ARG A 502 -24.84 2.46 -3.32
C ARG A 502 -25.13 1.51 -2.15
N GLY A 503 -24.18 0.65 -1.75
CA GLY A 503 -24.43 -0.40 -0.77
C GLY A 503 -25.54 -1.38 -1.21
N LYS A 504 -25.72 -1.54 -2.53
CA LYS A 504 -26.77 -2.37 -3.13
C LYS A 504 -26.15 -3.52 -3.90
N THR A 505 -26.77 -4.69 -3.82
CA THR A 505 -26.49 -5.79 -4.75
C THR A 505 -26.97 -5.46 -6.15
N ALA A 506 -26.44 -6.13 -7.17
CA ALA A 506 -26.92 -5.96 -8.55
C ALA A 506 -28.43 -6.24 -8.66
N VAL A 507 -28.93 -7.24 -7.94
CA VAL A 507 -30.36 -7.56 -7.90
C VAL A 507 -31.16 -6.39 -7.35
N GLN A 508 -30.72 -5.75 -6.27
CA GLN A 508 -31.42 -4.61 -5.67
C GLN A 508 -31.36 -3.35 -6.55
N LEU A 509 -30.24 -3.12 -7.25
CA LEU A 509 -30.07 -1.94 -8.08
C LEU A 509 -30.87 -2.03 -9.39
N PHE A 510 -30.93 -3.22 -9.99
CA PHE A 510 -31.62 -3.47 -11.26
C PHE A 510 -32.97 -4.18 -11.09
N ARG A 511 -33.52 -4.21 -9.87
CA ARG A 511 -34.82 -4.82 -9.60
C ARG A 511 -35.90 -4.06 -10.38
N ARG A 512 -36.62 -4.77 -11.24
CA ARG A 512 -37.87 -4.27 -11.83
C ARG A 512 -38.99 -4.43 -10.81
N GLU A 513 -39.85 -3.42 -10.69
CA GLU A 513 -41.05 -3.49 -9.84
C GLU A 513 -41.96 -4.65 -10.28
N ASP A 514 -42.17 -4.78 -11.59
CA ASP A 514 -42.80 -5.94 -12.21
C ASP A 514 -41.82 -6.62 -13.18
N VAL A 515 -41.44 -7.85 -12.85
CA VAL A 515 -40.47 -8.65 -13.62
C VAL A 515 -41.05 -9.10 -14.97
N LYS A 516 -42.39 -9.25 -15.07
CA LYS A 516 -43.08 -9.65 -16.31
C LYS A 516 -43.39 -8.44 -17.18
N PHE A 517 -43.97 -7.38 -16.61
CA PHE A 517 -44.55 -6.28 -17.39
C PHE A 517 -43.87 -4.92 -17.22
N GLY A 518 -42.91 -4.78 -16.29
CA GLY A 518 -42.21 -3.50 -16.10
C GLY A 518 -41.45 -3.08 -17.35
N GLU A 519 -41.19 -1.79 -17.53
CA GLU A 519 -40.41 -1.37 -18.70
C GLU A 519 -38.98 -1.94 -18.66
N VAL A 520 -38.49 -2.35 -19.83
CA VAL A 520 -37.10 -2.80 -20.00
C VAL A 520 -36.32 -1.65 -20.63
N ASP A 521 -35.13 -1.37 -20.11
CA ASP A 521 -34.22 -0.41 -20.73
C ASP A 521 -33.86 -0.89 -22.14
N ARG A 522 -34.46 -0.23 -23.14
CA ARG A 522 -34.26 -0.54 -24.57
C ARG A 522 -32.82 -0.31 -25.00
N THR A 523 -32.13 0.64 -24.37
CA THR A 523 -30.72 0.94 -24.63
C THR A 523 -29.85 -0.20 -24.11
N LEU A 524 -30.12 -0.68 -22.89
CA LEU A 524 -29.43 -1.84 -22.33
C LEU A 524 -29.61 -3.09 -23.20
N CYS A 525 -30.85 -3.40 -23.61
CA CYS A 525 -31.13 -4.53 -24.51
C CYS A 525 -30.40 -4.41 -25.85
N LYS A 526 -30.42 -3.23 -26.47
CA LYS A 526 -29.69 -2.96 -27.71
C LYS A 526 -28.18 -3.13 -27.53
N ASN A 527 -27.62 -2.67 -26.41
CA ASN A 527 -26.20 -2.81 -26.11
C ASN A 527 -25.81 -4.28 -25.91
N ILE A 528 -26.60 -5.06 -25.16
CA ILE A 528 -26.38 -6.50 -24.96
C ILE A 528 -26.40 -7.23 -26.31
N ASN A 529 -27.41 -6.98 -27.13
CA ASN A 529 -27.58 -7.66 -28.42
C ASN A 529 -26.49 -7.29 -29.44
N SER A 530 -25.94 -6.07 -29.38
CA SER A 530 -24.92 -5.59 -30.32
C SER A 530 -23.48 -5.76 -29.84
N ALA A 531 -23.25 -6.07 -28.56
CA ALA A 531 -21.91 -6.11 -27.94
C ALA A 531 -20.90 -6.95 -28.72
N ALA A 532 -21.29 -8.17 -29.12
CA ALA A 532 -20.39 -9.08 -29.85
C ALA A 532 -20.01 -8.55 -31.24
N ALA A 533 -20.97 -7.95 -31.96
CA ALA A 533 -20.72 -7.37 -33.28
C ALA A 533 -19.81 -6.13 -33.17
N THR A 534 -20.08 -5.26 -32.19
CA THR A 534 -19.27 -4.07 -31.89
C THR A 534 -17.83 -4.47 -31.52
N TYR A 535 -17.65 -5.47 -30.66
CA TYR A 535 -16.34 -5.98 -30.30
C TYR A 535 -15.54 -6.50 -31.50
N LYS A 536 -16.17 -7.31 -32.38
CA LYS A 536 -15.53 -7.81 -33.61
C LYS A 536 -15.13 -6.68 -34.56
N ARG A 537 -15.93 -5.61 -34.68
CA ARG A 537 -15.58 -4.43 -35.47
C ARG A 537 -14.38 -3.70 -34.88
N GLN A 538 -14.36 -3.48 -33.56
CA GLN A 538 -13.26 -2.81 -32.87
C GLN A 538 -11.94 -3.57 -33.03
N GLN A 539 -11.95 -4.90 -32.90
CA GLN A 539 -10.75 -5.72 -33.13
C GLN A 539 -10.18 -5.54 -34.54
N LYS A 540 -11.04 -5.48 -35.57
CA LYS A 540 -10.60 -5.24 -36.95
C LYS A 540 -9.99 -3.85 -37.14
N MET A 541 -10.57 -2.82 -36.51
CA MET A 541 -10.00 -1.46 -36.56
C MET A 541 -8.64 -1.39 -35.86
N ASN A 542 -8.55 -1.93 -34.65
CA ASN A 542 -7.29 -1.94 -33.90
C ASN A 542 -6.18 -2.75 -34.62
N GLN A 543 -6.53 -3.82 -35.34
CA GLN A 543 -5.58 -4.53 -36.20
C GLN A 543 -5.08 -3.66 -37.36
N LYS A 544 -5.98 -2.91 -38.01
CA LYS A 544 -5.60 -1.97 -39.08
C LYS A 544 -4.73 -0.83 -38.56
N GLU A 545 -5.05 -0.26 -37.41
CA GLU A 545 -4.25 0.79 -36.77
C GLU A 545 -2.87 0.28 -36.35
N LYS A 546 -2.78 -0.93 -35.79
CA LYS A 546 -1.48 -1.57 -35.49
C LYS A 546 -0.66 -1.82 -36.75
N GLN A 547 -1.29 -2.25 -37.84
CA GLN A 547 -0.61 -2.43 -39.13
C GLN A 547 -0.13 -1.09 -39.71
N GLN A 548 -0.93 -0.02 -39.61
CA GLN A 548 -0.55 1.34 -40.04
C GLN A 548 0.54 1.96 -39.16
N GLN A 549 0.55 1.70 -37.85
CA GLN A 549 1.64 2.11 -36.97
C GLN A 549 2.93 1.33 -37.26
N GLN A 550 2.83 0.03 -37.55
CA GLN A 550 3.98 -0.79 -37.96
C GLN A 550 4.56 -0.35 -39.31
N SER A 551 3.72 0.10 -40.26
CA SER A 551 4.19 0.64 -41.53
C SER A 551 4.78 2.04 -41.42
N LYS A 552 4.32 2.87 -40.47
CA LYS A 552 4.87 4.22 -40.22
C LYS A 552 6.20 4.22 -39.45
N TYR A 553 6.45 3.21 -38.61
CA TYR A 553 7.66 3.11 -37.77
C TYR A 553 8.56 1.92 -38.14
N GLY A 554 8.65 1.59 -39.43
CA GLY A 554 9.48 0.50 -39.94
C GLY A 554 10.92 0.52 -39.39
N SER A 555 11.26 -0.55 -38.67
CA SER A 555 12.60 -0.99 -38.21
C SER A 555 13.46 0.00 -37.42
N GLN A 556 13.19 0.14 -36.11
CA GLN A 556 14.25 0.19 -35.09
C GLN A 556 13.82 -0.59 -33.84
N ALA A 557 13.64 -1.90 -34.00
CA ALA A 557 13.80 -2.82 -32.87
C ALA A 557 15.11 -3.55 -33.11
N SER A 558 16.09 -3.41 -32.23
CA SER A 558 17.31 -4.19 -32.27
C SER A 558 16.92 -5.68 -32.30
N GLY A 559 17.29 -6.38 -33.38
CA GLY A 559 16.91 -7.77 -33.63
C GLY A 559 17.28 -8.73 -32.47
N SER A 560 18.23 -8.35 -31.62
CA SER A 560 18.71 -9.14 -30.49
C SER A 560 17.67 -9.36 -29.40
N ALA A 561 16.85 -8.36 -29.03
CA ALA A 561 15.93 -8.50 -27.89
C ALA A 561 14.69 -9.35 -28.23
N GLN A 562 14.26 -9.34 -29.49
CA GLN A 562 13.10 -10.07 -29.97
C GLN A 562 13.46 -11.52 -30.35
N GLN A 563 14.67 -11.75 -30.86
CA GLN A 563 15.24 -13.09 -31.00
C GLN A 563 15.52 -13.74 -29.63
N ALA A 564 16.08 -13.00 -28.67
CA ALA A 564 16.29 -13.51 -27.31
C ALA A 564 14.96 -13.93 -26.66
N LYS A 565 13.92 -13.09 -26.71
CA LYS A 565 12.59 -13.48 -26.18
C LYS A 565 11.95 -14.67 -26.88
N LYS A 566 12.12 -14.79 -28.21
CA LYS A 566 11.64 -15.97 -28.96
C LYS A 566 12.40 -17.23 -28.56
N GLN A 567 13.73 -17.14 -28.42
CA GLN A 567 14.56 -18.25 -27.97
C GLN A 567 14.21 -18.67 -26.53
N THR A 568 14.06 -17.73 -25.60
CA THR A 568 13.66 -18.04 -24.22
C THR A 568 12.27 -18.69 -24.17
N ALA A 569 11.31 -18.21 -24.97
CA ALA A 569 9.98 -18.80 -25.03
C ALA A 569 9.98 -20.21 -25.68
N GLU A 570 10.82 -20.45 -26.68
CA GLU A 570 10.99 -21.78 -27.28
C GLU A 570 11.72 -22.75 -26.35
N GLU A 571 12.71 -22.28 -25.59
CA GLU A 571 13.39 -23.06 -24.55
C GLU A 571 12.44 -23.42 -23.40
N GLU A 572 11.64 -22.48 -22.91
CA GLU A 572 10.61 -22.76 -21.91
C GLU A 572 9.56 -23.75 -22.41
N LYS A 573 9.14 -23.64 -23.69
CA LYS A 573 8.20 -24.59 -24.30
C LYS A 573 8.82 -25.98 -24.42
N ARG A 574 10.09 -26.08 -24.83
CA ARG A 574 10.84 -27.36 -24.86
C ARG A 574 11.05 -27.92 -23.46
N ALA A 575 11.30 -27.09 -22.44
CA ALA A 575 11.43 -27.51 -21.05
C ALA A 575 10.11 -28.07 -20.50
N ARG A 576 8.97 -27.44 -20.81
CA ARG A 576 7.64 -27.93 -20.44
C ARG A 576 7.29 -29.25 -21.13
N LEU A 577 7.57 -29.39 -22.42
CA LEU A 577 7.34 -30.65 -23.15
C LEU A 577 8.21 -31.78 -22.59
N ARG A 578 9.48 -31.50 -22.25
CA ARG A 578 10.35 -32.45 -21.54
C ARG A 578 9.79 -32.83 -20.17
N HIS A 579 9.28 -31.87 -19.41
CA HIS A 579 8.65 -32.13 -18.10
C HIS A 579 7.42 -33.03 -18.22
N VAL A 580 6.53 -32.77 -19.18
CA VAL A 580 5.32 -33.58 -19.42
C VAL A 580 5.68 -35.00 -19.90
N ALA A 581 6.64 -35.15 -20.80
CA ALA A 581 7.12 -36.46 -21.25
C ALA A 581 7.72 -37.28 -20.09
N LYS A 582 8.44 -36.63 -19.18
CA LYS A 582 9.04 -37.25 -18.00
C LYS A 582 7.99 -37.67 -16.96
N GLN A 583 6.93 -36.87 -16.79
CA GLN A 583 5.78 -37.26 -15.97
C GLN A 583 5.03 -38.48 -16.54
N ARG A 584 4.83 -38.53 -17.87
CA ARG A 584 4.23 -39.69 -18.54
C ARG A 584 5.07 -40.96 -18.39
N LYS A 585 6.40 -40.87 -18.52
CA LYS A 585 7.32 -42.00 -18.31
C LYS A 585 7.24 -42.54 -16.87
N ARG A 586 7.20 -41.64 -15.87
CA ARG A 586 7.05 -42.02 -14.45
C ARG A 586 5.69 -42.66 -14.13
N ALA A 587 4.61 -42.17 -14.72
CA ALA A 587 3.29 -42.79 -14.56
C ALA A 587 3.31 -44.23 -15.11
N MET A 588 3.98 -44.46 -16.24
CA MET A 588 4.17 -45.79 -16.82
C MET A 588 5.04 -46.70 -15.93
N GLU A 589 6.16 -46.20 -15.42
CA GLU A 589 7.05 -46.97 -14.52
C GLU A 589 6.36 -47.34 -13.20
N THR A 590 5.55 -46.43 -12.66
CA THR A 590 4.76 -46.68 -11.43
C THR A 590 3.70 -47.77 -11.67
N LEU A 591 3.06 -47.77 -12.83
CA LEU A 591 2.11 -48.82 -13.23
C LEU A 591 2.80 -50.19 -13.41
N VAL A 592 4.03 -50.21 -13.93
CA VAL A 592 4.83 -51.45 -14.07
C VAL A 592 5.24 -52.01 -12.70
N VAL A 593 5.63 -51.15 -11.75
CA VAL A 593 5.97 -51.57 -10.38
C VAL A 593 4.73 -52.08 -9.63
N GLN A 594 3.57 -51.44 -9.83
CA GLN A 594 2.30 -51.91 -9.26
C GLN A 594 1.82 -53.23 -9.88
N ALA A 595 2.06 -53.46 -11.18
CA ALA A 595 1.77 -54.73 -11.84
C ALA A 595 2.68 -55.87 -11.36
N LYS A 596 3.95 -55.59 -11.05
CA LYS A 596 4.89 -56.57 -10.47
C LYS A 596 4.60 -56.94 -9.01
N LYS A 597 3.82 -56.12 -8.28
CA LYS A 597 3.36 -56.42 -6.91
C LYS A 597 2.03 -57.19 -6.86
N LYS A 598 1.37 -57.38 -8.01
CA LYS A 598 0.10 -58.11 -8.14
C LYS A 598 0.24 -59.51 -8.78
N LYS A 599 1.47 -59.91 -9.13
CA LYS A 599 1.88 -61.30 -9.37
C LYS A 599 2.75 -61.71 -8.20
#